data_AF-A0A699VXC4-F1
#
_entry.id   AF-A0A699VXC4-F1
#
_cell.length_a   1.000
_cell.length_b   1.000
_cell.length_c   1.000
_cell.angle_alpha   90.00
_cell.angle_beta   90.00
_cell.angle_gamma   90.00
#
_symmetry.space_group_name_H-M   'P 1'
#
loop_
_entity.id
_entity.type
_entity.pdbx_description
1 polymer ?
#
loop_
_entity_poly.entity_id
_entity_poly.type
_entity_poly.pdbx_seq_one_letter_code
_entity_poly.pdbx_strand_id
1 'polypeptide(L)'
;IEGGRTVLGTTEEDVTNTHDNMERTVTIASFYMDEAEVANIHWLEYLHYLRKDSTEEQYKAALPDTTVWARDLSFNDPYVTYYLRYPGFRYFPVVGVNWLQADRYCTWRTAKVNEGLAAKGGDSGKKGLFGKKKKKGDAAAGGAAEGGTNAAGALANGKGG
;
A
#
# COMPACT_ATOMS: atom_id res chain seq x y z
N ILE A 1 10.32 12.16 -14.65
CA ILE A 1 9.91 11.61 -15.97
C ILE A 1 9.04 12.65 -16.64
N GLU A 2 9.35 12.98 -17.89
CA GLU A 2 8.61 14.00 -18.63
C GLU A 2 7.19 13.52 -18.97
N GLY A 3 6.24 14.45 -18.85
CA GLY A 3 4.87 14.22 -19.25
C GLY A 3 4.75 14.19 -20.77
N GLY A 4 3.72 13.51 -21.29
CA GLY A 4 3.53 13.36 -22.72
C GLY A 4 2.29 12.55 -23.07
N ARG A 5 2.07 12.40 -24.38
CA ARG A 5 1.04 11.55 -24.94
C ARG A 5 1.68 10.25 -25.41
N THR A 6 1.29 9.13 -24.83
CA THR A 6 1.75 7.80 -25.25
C THR A 6 0.56 6.91 -25.60
N VAL A 7 0.74 6.01 -26.56
CA VAL A 7 -0.23 4.95 -26.86
C VAL A 7 0.16 3.74 -26.02
N LEU A 8 -0.78 3.22 -25.22
CA LEU A 8 -0.62 2.02 -24.42
C LEU A 8 -1.39 0.88 -25.11
N GLY A 9 -0.69 -0.18 -25.51
CA GLY A 9 -1.23 -1.30 -26.29
C GLY A 9 -0.10 -2.11 -26.95
N THR A 10 -0.40 -3.18 -27.70
CA THR A 10 0.66 -3.95 -28.36
C THR A 10 1.24 -3.14 -29.52
N THR A 11 2.56 -3.13 -29.58
CA THR A 11 3.32 -2.58 -30.71
C THR A 11 3.67 -3.69 -31.72
N GLU A 12 3.20 -4.92 -31.48
CA GLU A 12 3.57 -6.14 -32.23
C GLU A 12 2.36 -6.76 -32.96
N GLU A 13 2.66 -7.41 -34.09
CA GLU A 13 1.72 -8.14 -34.95
C GLU A 13 1.25 -9.43 -34.26
N ASP A 14 -0.04 -9.54 -34.01
CA ASP A 14 -0.67 -10.71 -33.40
C ASP A 14 -0.71 -11.88 -34.40
N VAL A 15 0.23 -12.82 -34.27
CA VAL A 15 0.33 -14.05 -35.09
C VAL A 15 -0.89 -14.97 -34.91
N THR A 16 -1.62 -14.81 -33.81
CA THR A 16 -2.79 -15.63 -33.44
C THR A 16 -4.14 -14.95 -33.68
N ASN A 17 -4.16 -13.69 -34.13
CA ASN A 17 -5.37 -12.91 -34.44
C ASN A 17 -6.44 -12.90 -33.31
N THR A 18 -6.03 -13.08 -32.05
CA THR A 18 -6.92 -13.08 -30.88
C THR A 18 -7.34 -11.69 -30.41
N HIS A 19 -6.71 -10.61 -30.91
CA HIS A 19 -7.16 -9.20 -30.80
C HIS A 19 -7.59 -8.76 -29.38
N ASP A 20 -6.92 -9.24 -28.36
CA ASP A 20 -7.27 -9.05 -26.95
C ASP A 20 -6.70 -7.75 -26.34
N ASN A 21 -6.00 -6.94 -27.14
CA ASN A 21 -5.39 -5.68 -26.72
C ASN A 21 -5.96 -4.45 -27.46
N MET A 22 -6.90 -3.75 -26.85
CA MET A 22 -7.35 -2.45 -27.37
C MET A 22 -6.32 -1.36 -27.05
N GLU A 23 -5.71 -0.77 -28.08
CA GLU A 23 -4.82 0.38 -27.92
C GLU A 23 -5.59 1.58 -27.33
N ARG A 24 -5.01 2.22 -26.31
CA ARG A 24 -5.54 3.46 -25.76
C ARG A 24 -4.45 4.52 -25.67
N THR A 25 -4.75 5.69 -26.22
CA THR A 25 -3.88 6.85 -26.05
C THR A 25 -4.14 7.50 -24.69
N VAL A 26 -3.11 7.59 -23.86
CA VAL A 26 -3.18 8.20 -22.53
C VAL A 26 -2.22 9.38 -22.46
N THR A 27 -2.71 10.49 -21.93
CA THR A 27 -1.89 11.67 -21.63
C THR A 27 -1.50 11.61 -20.16
N ILE A 28 -0.19 11.62 -19.89
CA ILE A 28 0.36 11.51 -18.54
C ILE A 28 1.04 12.83 -18.19
N ALA A 29 0.74 13.38 -17.01
CA ALA A 29 1.44 14.56 -16.49
C ALA A 29 2.87 14.20 -16.09
N SER A 30 3.79 15.16 -16.07
CA SER A 30 5.14 14.93 -15.55
C SER A 30 5.10 14.50 -14.08
N PHE A 31 5.75 13.40 -13.74
CA PHE A 31 5.82 12.88 -12.38
C PHE A 31 7.23 12.42 -12.03
N TYR A 32 7.47 12.28 -10.73
CA TYR A 32 8.70 11.73 -10.18
C TYR A 32 8.45 10.28 -9.76
N MET A 33 9.42 9.40 -10.02
CA MET A 33 9.47 8.04 -9.48
C MET A 33 10.86 7.79 -8.91
N ASP A 34 10.93 6.89 -7.94
CA ASP A 34 12.20 6.43 -7.40
C ASP A 34 12.97 5.64 -8.48
N GLU A 35 14.30 5.79 -8.49
CA GLU A 35 15.18 5.12 -9.45
C GLU A 35 15.37 3.62 -9.13
N ALA A 36 15.38 3.28 -7.84
CA ALA A 36 15.55 1.92 -7.34
C ALA A 36 14.43 1.58 -6.35
N GLU A 37 14.29 0.29 -6.05
CA GLU A 37 13.30 -0.18 -5.09
C GLU A 37 13.55 0.37 -3.68
N VAL A 38 12.51 0.31 -2.85
CA VAL A 38 12.61 0.70 -1.46
C VAL A 38 13.52 -0.28 -0.71
N ALA A 39 14.69 0.21 -0.29
CA ALA A 39 15.62 -0.55 0.53
C ALA A 39 15.13 -0.79 1.96
N ASN A 40 15.62 -1.86 2.59
CA ASN A 40 15.32 -2.25 3.97
C ASN A 40 15.54 -1.10 4.97
N ILE A 41 16.59 -0.30 4.81
CA ILE A 41 16.85 0.85 5.69
C ILE A 41 15.71 1.88 5.70
N HIS A 42 15.08 2.13 4.55
CA HIS A 42 13.98 3.08 4.44
C HIS A 42 12.71 2.54 5.11
N TRP A 43 12.51 1.22 5.08
CA TRP A 43 11.41 0.59 5.81
C TRP A 43 11.65 0.58 7.32
N LEU A 44 12.89 0.33 7.76
CA LEU A 44 13.26 0.40 9.18
C LEU A 44 13.09 1.82 9.74
N GLU A 45 13.42 2.85 8.95
CA GLU A 45 13.15 4.23 9.30
C GLU A 45 11.64 4.47 9.49
N TYR A 46 10.83 4.00 8.55
CA TYR A 46 9.37 4.06 8.68
C TYR A 46 8.87 3.39 9.97
N LEU A 47 9.32 2.17 10.26
CA LEU A 47 8.97 1.46 11.49
C LEU A 47 9.41 2.21 12.75
N HIS A 48 10.58 2.86 12.72
CA HIS A 48 11.06 3.66 13.84
C HIS A 48 10.17 4.88 14.11
N TYR A 49 9.73 5.60 13.08
CA TYR A 49 8.78 6.70 13.24
C TYR A 49 7.39 6.23 13.65
N LEU A 50 6.91 5.12 13.06
CA LEU A 50 5.61 4.56 13.39
C LEU A 50 5.54 4.12 14.86
N ARG A 51 6.65 3.58 15.40
CA ARG A 51 6.73 3.22 16.82
C ARG A 51 6.67 4.43 17.77
N LYS A 52 7.02 5.62 17.30
CA LYS A 52 6.98 6.86 18.10
C LYS A 52 5.65 7.59 17.97
N ASP A 53 5.11 7.64 16.75
CA ASP A 53 4.01 8.54 16.39
C ASP A 53 2.63 7.85 16.44
N SER A 54 2.57 6.52 16.47
CA SER A 54 1.34 5.74 16.23
C SER A 54 1.08 4.65 17.28
N THR A 55 -0.07 3.95 17.17
CA THR A 55 -0.43 2.88 18.10
C THR A 55 0.40 1.62 17.86
N GLU A 56 0.54 0.78 18.89
CA GLU A 56 1.28 -0.48 18.80
C GLU A 56 0.68 -1.44 17.76
N GLU A 57 -0.64 -1.40 17.58
CA GLU A 57 -1.36 -2.20 16.57
C GLU A 57 -0.93 -1.82 15.15
N GLN A 58 -0.84 -0.53 14.86
CA GLN A 58 -0.38 -0.04 13.56
C GLN A 58 1.07 -0.43 13.30
N TYR A 59 1.92 -0.36 14.33
CA TYR A 59 3.31 -0.81 14.24
C TYR A 59 3.39 -2.31 13.89
N LYS A 60 2.65 -3.17 14.59
CA LYS A 60 2.62 -4.61 14.31
C LYS A 60 2.09 -4.90 12.90
N ALA A 61 1.07 -4.17 12.46
CA ALA A 61 0.51 -4.31 11.12
C ALA A 61 1.46 -3.86 10.00
N ALA A 62 2.47 -3.04 10.29
CA ALA A 62 3.47 -2.59 9.32
C ALA A 62 4.73 -3.48 9.27
N LEU A 63 4.84 -4.49 10.13
CA LEU A 63 5.96 -5.42 10.10
C LEU A 63 5.90 -6.29 8.83
N PRO A 64 6.98 -6.36 8.03
CA PRO A 64 7.07 -7.28 6.91
C PRO A 64 7.07 -8.73 7.38
N ASP A 65 6.52 -9.61 6.56
CA ASP A 65 6.61 -11.05 6.77
C ASP A 65 8.00 -11.55 6.38
N THR A 66 8.79 -11.94 7.39
CA THR A 66 10.13 -12.46 7.18
C THR A 66 10.16 -13.95 6.80
N THR A 67 9.03 -14.65 6.89
CA THR A 67 8.94 -16.10 6.60
C THR A 67 8.89 -16.42 5.11
N VAL A 68 8.84 -15.41 4.24
CA VAL A 68 8.94 -15.56 2.78
C VAL A 68 10.19 -16.34 2.34
N TRP A 69 11.27 -16.28 3.13
CA TRP A 69 12.51 -17.01 2.87
C TRP A 69 12.51 -18.47 3.36
N ALA A 70 11.54 -18.85 4.19
CA ALA A 70 11.44 -20.20 4.75
C ALA A 70 10.81 -21.15 3.73
N ARG A 71 11.47 -22.28 3.45
CA ARG A 71 10.92 -23.39 2.64
C ARG A 71 11.49 -24.70 3.17
N ASP A 72 10.68 -25.76 3.18
CA ASP A 72 10.91 -27.01 3.92
C ASP A 72 12.22 -27.79 3.64
N LEU A 73 13.04 -27.40 2.66
CA LEU A 73 14.32 -28.05 2.29
C LEU A 73 15.36 -27.03 1.79
N SER A 74 15.22 -25.76 2.17
CA SER A 74 15.94 -24.66 1.52
C SER A 74 17.02 -24.09 2.44
N PHE A 75 18.22 -23.87 1.92
CA PHE A 75 19.36 -23.37 2.70
C PHE A 75 19.26 -21.87 3.08
N ASN A 76 18.10 -21.24 2.89
CA ASN A 76 17.86 -19.79 3.01
C ASN A 76 17.22 -19.40 4.34
N ASP A 77 17.05 -20.34 5.27
CA ASP A 77 16.57 -20.09 6.64
C ASP A 77 17.32 -18.95 7.38
N PRO A 78 18.64 -18.75 7.21
CA PRO A 78 19.31 -17.60 7.82
C PRO A 78 18.74 -16.24 7.38
N TYR A 79 18.20 -16.13 6.16
CA TYR A 79 17.63 -14.88 5.66
C TYR A 79 16.35 -14.49 6.37
N VAL A 80 15.57 -15.45 6.89
CA VAL A 80 14.40 -15.16 7.74
C VAL A 80 14.79 -14.29 8.94
N THR A 81 15.94 -14.58 9.54
CA THR A 81 16.41 -13.86 10.73
C THR A 81 17.13 -12.56 10.36
N TYR A 82 18.03 -12.64 9.38
CA TYR A 82 19.00 -11.58 9.12
C TYR A 82 18.56 -10.55 8.08
N TYR A 83 17.69 -10.88 7.11
CA TYR A 83 17.43 -10.02 5.96
C TYR A 83 16.93 -8.62 6.33
N LEU A 84 15.92 -8.53 7.22
CA LEU A 84 15.39 -7.23 7.67
C LEU A 84 16.25 -6.58 8.77
N ARG A 85 16.95 -7.37 9.58
CA ARG A 85 17.52 -6.93 10.87
C ARG A 85 19.02 -6.64 10.82
N TYR A 86 19.76 -7.39 10.00
CA TYR A 86 21.22 -7.33 9.97
C TYR A 86 21.71 -6.14 9.12
N PRO A 87 22.70 -5.35 9.59
CA PRO A 87 23.18 -4.18 8.86
C PRO A 87 23.67 -4.45 7.44
N GLY A 88 24.20 -5.64 7.16
CA GLY A 88 24.68 -6.03 5.83
C GLY A 88 23.58 -6.04 4.75
N PHE A 89 22.31 -6.17 5.13
CA PHE A 89 21.18 -6.24 4.19
C PHE A 89 20.39 -4.92 4.07
N ARG A 90 20.90 -3.81 4.62
CA ARG A 90 20.18 -2.51 4.66
C ARG A 90 19.85 -1.91 3.29
N TYR A 91 20.70 -2.12 2.30
CA TYR A 91 20.56 -1.58 0.94
C TYR A 91 19.92 -2.56 -0.04
N PHE A 92 19.43 -3.68 0.46
CA PHE A 92 18.65 -4.64 -0.34
C PHE A 92 17.17 -4.24 -0.32
N PRO A 93 16.42 -4.59 -1.38
CA PRO A 93 15.00 -4.27 -1.47
C PRO A 93 14.21 -4.95 -0.33
N VAL A 94 13.19 -4.27 0.17
CA VAL A 94 12.29 -4.85 1.17
C VAL A 94 11.42 -5.94 0.53
N VAL A 95 11.26 -7.06 1.22
CA VAL A 95 10.50 -8.24 0.76
C VAL A 95 9.49 -8.64 1.84
N GLY A 96 8.39 -9.27 1.44
CA GLY A 96 7.35 -9.72 2.37
C GLY A 96 6.40 -8.61 2.82
N VAL A 97 6.16 -7.62 1.95
CA VAL A 97 5.26 -6.50 2.20
C VAL A 97 3.98 -6.68 1.38
N ASN A 98 2.83 -6.50 2.00
CA ASN A 98 1.54 -6.53 1.32
C ASN A 98 1.21 -5.19 0.66
N TRP A 99 0.27 -5.20 -0.30
CA TRP A 99 -0.11 -3.99 -1.03
C TRP A 99 -0.62 -2.85 -0.11
N LEU A 100 -1.42 -3.19 0.91
CA LEU A 100 -1.95 -2.21 1.86
C LEU A 100 -0.85 -1.56 2.71
N GLN A 101 0.16 -2.32 3.11
CA GLN A 101 1.34 -1.84 3.82
C GLN A 101 2.15 -0.89 2.92
N ALA A 102 2.33 -1.25 1.65
CA ALA A 102 3.02 -0.41 0.68
C ALA A 102 2.29 0.93 0.44
N ASP A 103 0.95 0.92 0.30
CA ASP A 103 0.14 2.13 0.17
C ASP A 103 0.28 3.06 1.39
N ARG A 104 0.24 2.48 2.60
CA ARG A 104 0.45 3.22 3.86
C ARG A 104 1.85 3.82 3.94
N TYR A 105 2.86 3.08 3.50
CA TYR A 105 4.24 3.57 3.43
C TYR A 105 4.38 4.75 2.47
N CYS A 106 3.81 4.67 1.26
CA CYS A 106 3.84 5.75 0.28
C CYS A 106 3.14 7.01 0.79
N THR A 107 1.99 6.84 1.47
CA THR A 107 1.25 7.94 2.11
C THR A 107 2.10 8.61 3.19
N TRP A 108 2.74 7.82 4.06
CA TRP A 108 3.62 8.34 5.11
C TRP A 108 4.85 9.05 4.55
N ARG A 109 5.53 8.45 3.56
CA ARG A 109 6.73 9.04 2.93
C ARG A 109 6.39 10.38 2.29
N THR A 110 5.25 10.48 1.62
CA THR A 110 4.75 11.73 1.04
C THR A 110 4.55 12.80 2.12
N ALA A 111 3.95 12.44 3.26
CA ALA A 111 3.78 13.37 4.38
C ALA A 111 5.14 13.86 4.92
N LYS A 112 6.10 12.95 5.13
CA LYS A 112 7.44 13.31 5.63
C LYS A 112 8.26 14.16 4.68
N VAL A 113 8.21 13.89 3.38
CA VAL A 113 8.87 14.73 2.37
C VAL A 113 8.25 16.12 2.35
N ASN A 114 6.91 16.21 2.41
CA ASN A 114 6.22 17.50 2.47
C ASN A 114 6.56 18.28 3.74
N GLU A 115 6.64 17.62 4.90
CA GLU A 115 7.11 18.23 6.15
C GLU A 115 8.56 18.76 6.01
N GLY A 116 9.46 17.98 5.42
CA GLY A 116 10.86 18.37 5.19
C GLY A 116 11.00 19.53 4.20
N LEU A 117 10.18 19.55 3.14
CA LEU A 117 10.13 20.66 2.19
C LEU A 117 9.57 21.93 2.83
N ALA A 118 8.53 21.82 3.68
CA ALA A 118 7.99 22.96 4.42
C ALA A 118 9.00 23.53 5.42
N ALA A 119 9.78 22.67 6.10
CA ALA A 119 10.82 23.08 7.03
C ALA A 119 12.02 23.75 6.33
N LYS A 120 12.43 23.24 5.17
CA LYS A 120 13.51 23.83 4.36
C LYS A 120 13.07 25.10 3.63
N GLY A 121 11.82 25.15 3.18
CA GLY A 121 11.21 26.26 2.47
C GLY A 121 10.67 27.35 3.39
N GLY A 122 11.37 27.65 4.49
CA GLY A 122 11.03 28.77 5.37
C GLY A 122 10.69 30.01 4.56
N ASP A 123 9.42 30.42 4.65
CA ASP A 123 8.78 31.53 3.95
C ASP A 123 8.56 31.38 2.43
N SER A 124 7.49 30.68 2.06
CA SER A 124 6.67 31.13 0.94
C SER A 124 5.21 30.78 1.20
N GLY A 125 4.47 31.79 1.68
CA GLY A 125 3.02 31.74 1.82
C GLY A 125 2.31 31.43 0.50
N LYS A 126 2.18 30.16 0.16
CA LYS A 126 1.15 29.65 -0.76
C LYS A 126 0.61 28.35 -0.18
N LYS A 127 -0.56 28.45 0.46
CA LYS A 127 -1.44 27.33 0.83
C LYS A 127 -1.40 26.28 -0.28
N GLY A 128 -1.00 25.07 0.07
CA GLY A 128 -1.02 23.93 -0.83
C GLY A 128 -2.38 23.78 -1.52
N LEU A 129 -2.34 23.49 -2.81
CA LEU A 129 -3.50 23.38 -3.71
C LEU A 129 -4.39 22.15 -3.41
N PHE A 130 -4.04 21.34 -2.42
CA PHE A 130 -4.82 20.19 -1.96
C PHE A 130 -5.37 20.42 -0.54
N GLY A 131 -6.08 21.55 -0.38
CA GLY A 131 -6.98 21.75 0.76
C GLY A 131 -8.13 20.75 0.69
N LYS A 132 -8.03 19.68 1.49
CA LYS A 132 -9.07 18.68 1.69
C LYS A 132 -10.36 19.39 2.13
N LYS A 133 -11.32 19.54 1.20
CA LYS A 133 -12.63 20.13 1.48
C LYS A 133 -13.39 19.15 2.38
N LYS A 134 -13.49 19.49 3.67
CA LYS A 134 -14.34 18.80 4.65
C LYS A 134 -15.79 18.91 4.18
N LYS A 135 -16.35 17.85 3.60
CA LYS A 135 -17.80 17.73 3.39
C LYS A 135 -18.42 17.35 4.74
N LYS A 136 -19.27 18.25 5.25
CA LYS A 136 -20.10 18.09 6.44
C LYS A 136 -21.43 17.45 6.00
N GLY A 137 -21.91 16.46 6.76
CA GLY A 137 -23.10 15.63 6.48
C GLY A 137 -22.66 14.29 5.89
N ASP A 138 -22.88 13.12 6.51
CA ASP A 138 -23.96 12.73 7.40
C ASP A 138 -23.42 11.83 8.53
N ALA A 139 -23.61 12.27 9.78
CA ALA A 139 -23.44 11.44 10.96
C ALA A 139 -24.84 11.08 11.45
N ALA A 140 -25.34 9.92 11.04
CA ALA A 140 -26.47 9.26 11.67
C ALA A 140 -26.40 7.75 11.37
N ALA A 141 -26.65 6.96 12.41
CA ALA A 141 -26.85 5.52 12.41
C ALA A 141 -25.61 4.63 12.26
N GLY A 142 -24.93 4.39 13.38
CA GLY A 142 -24.13 3.20 13.63
C GLY A 142 -24.41 2.71 15.04
N GLY A 143 -25.63 2.19 15.25
CA GLY A 143 -26.08 1.59 16.50
C GLY A 143 -25.37 0.26 16.78
N ALA A 144 -25.35 -0.07 18.06
CA ALA A 144 -24.66 -1.19 18.67
C ALA A 144 -25.19 -2.58 18.26
N ALA A 145 -24.25 -3.54 18.29
CA ALA A 145 -24.33 -4.91 18.80
C ALA A 145 -25.26 -5.97 18.17
N GLU A 146 -24.78 -7.21 18.35
CA GLU A 146 -25.40 -8.54 18.14
C GLU A 146 -25.35 -9.08 16.70
N GLY A 147 -24.79 -10.25 16.38
CA GLY A 147 -24.63 -11.49 17.14
C GLY A 147 -25.73 -12.47 16.73
N GLY A 148 -25.50 -13.35 15.74
CA GLY A 148 -26.46 -14.40 15.39
C GLY A 148 -26.40 -14.96 13.96
N THR A 149 -25.59 -16.01 13.80
CA THR A 149 -25.82 -17.26 13.03
C THR A 149 -26.58 -17.24 11.69
N ASN A 150 -25.91 -17.68 10.63
CA ASN A 150 -26.52 -18.08 9.35
C ASN A 150 -27.01 -19.54 9.38
N ALA A 151 -28.26 -19.70 8.92
CA ALA A 151 -28.78 -20.74 8.02
C ALA A 151 -28.76 -22.23 8.40
N ALA A 152 -29.97 -22.74 8.70
CA ALA A 152 -30.55 -24.04 8.25
C ALA A 152 -32.07 -23.93 8.55
N GLY A 153 -33.05 -24.21 7.68
CA GLY A 153 -33.16 -25.26 6.68
C GLY A 153 -34.00 -26.42 7.21
N ALA A 154 -35.32 -26.26 7.43
CA ALA A 154 -36.33 -27.33 7.62
C ALA A 154 -37.72 -26.71 7.80
N LEU A 155 -38.65 -26.85 6.84
CA LEU A 155 -39.66 -27.93 6.71
C LEU A 155 -40.83 -27.86 7.73
N ALA A 156 -42.01 -27.60 7.16
CA ALA A 156 -43.27 -28.31 7.39
C ALA A 156 -44.23 -27.90 8.55
N ASN A 157 -45.42 -27.46 8.11
CA ASN A 157 -46.77 -27.94 8.46
C ASN A 157 -47.51 -27.47 9.74
N GLY A 158 -48.84 -27.29 9.56
CA GLY A 158 -49.88 -27.29 10.61
C GLY A 158 -50.64 -25.95 10.75
N LYS A 159 -51.87 -25.78 10.19
CA LYS A 159 -53.18 -25.93 10.87
C LYS A 159 -53.15 -25.39 12.32
N GLY A 160 -53.93 -24.38 12.71
CA GLY A 160 -55.35 -24.15 12.48
C GLY A 160 -56.08 -24.35 13.82
N GLY A 161 -56.97 -23.42 14.21
CA GLY A 161 -57.79 -23.50 15.42
C GLY A 161 -57.61 -22.30 16.33
#